data_AF-A0A927A1Y8-F1
#
_entry.id   AF-A0A927A1Y8-F1
#
_cell.length_a   1.000
_cell.length_b   1.000
_cell.length_c   1.000
_cell.angle_alpha   90.00
_cell.angle_beta   90.00
_cell.angle_gamma   90.00
#
_symmetry.space_group_name_H-M   'P 1'
#
loop_
_entity.id
_entity.type
_entity.pdbx_description
1 polymer ?
#
loop_
_entity_poly.entity_id
_entity_poly.type
_entity_poly.pdbx_seq_one_letter_code
_entity_poly.pdbx_strand_id
1 'polypeptide(L)'
;MQITIEIPEDIGNQLQQNWQDLPQKILETLAIEAYRSGIMTAGQIQELLKFDSLSKTQVFLNQSQVSLNYTQENLGQAQQTKMLADDIKQLQQICIEEDYSLEIPSRQDRPNSFF
;
A
#
# COMPACT_ATOMS: atom_id res chain seq x y z
N MET A 1 -0.72 -13.04 -19.20
CA MET A 1 0.59 -12.76 -19.82
C MET A 1 1.58 -13.83 -19.33
N GLN A 2 2.51 -14.28 -20.17
CA GLN A 2 3.57 -15.21 -19.80
C GLN A 2 4.92 -14.55 -20.03
N ILE A 3 5.81 -14.62 -19.02
CA ILE A 3 7.18 -14.10 -19.07
C ILE A 3 8.11 -15.27 -18.75
N THR A 4 9.13 -15.47 -19.58
CA THR A 4 10.20 -16.44 -19.34
C THR A 4 11.48 -15.70 -19.03
N ILE A 5 12.16 -16.07 -17.94
CA ILE A 5 13.44 -15.49 -17.53
C ILE A 5 14.46 -16.61 -17.53
N GLU A 6 15.51 -16.46 -18.33
CA GLU A 6 16.66 -17.36 -18.32
C GLU A 6 17.68 -16.86 -17.30
N ILE A 7 18.09 -17.76 -16.40
CA ILE A 7 19.14 -17.51 -15.42
C ILE A 7 20.20 -18.62 -15.52
N PRO A 8 21.46 -18.32 -15.20
CA PRO A 8 22.49 -19.35 -15.07
C PRO A 8 22.08 -20.47 -14.11
N GLU A 9 22.43 -21.71 -14.46
CA GLU A 9 21.98 -22.91 -13.75
C GLU A 9 22.45 -22.95 -12.29
N ASP A 10 23.68 -22.51 -12.03
CA ASP A 10 24.25 -22.40 -10.68
C ASP A 10 23.43 -21.45 -9.80
N ILE A 11 23.04 -20.29 -10.34
CA ILE A 11 22.19 -19.31 -9.65
C ILE A 11 20.78 -19.89 -9.44
N GLY A 12 20.20 -20.52 -10.47
CA GLY A 12 18.88 -21.14 -10.37
C GLY A 12 18.81 -22.22 -9.28
N ASN A 13 19.83 -23.06 -9.20
CA ASN A 13 19.95 -24.09 -8.17
C ASN A 13 20.09 -23.49 -6.77
N GLN A 14 20.89 -22.42 -6.61
CA GLN A 14 21.00 -21.71 -5.33
C GLN A 14 19.66 -21.12 -4.89
N LEU A 15 18.89 -20.53 -5.80
CA LEU A 15 17.59 -19.95 -5.48
C LEU A 15 16.57 -21.03 -5.08
N GLN A 16 16.50 -22.14 -5.82
CA GLN A 16 15.60 -23.26 -5.49
C GLN A 16 15.93 -23.93 -4.15
N GLN A 17 17.20 -23.99 -3.75
CA GLN A 17 17.59 -24.53 -2.45
C GLN A 17 17.12 -23.67 -1.28
N ASN A 18 17.08 -22.34 -1.47
CA ASN A 18 16.72 -21.40 -0.41
C ASN A 18 15.23 -21.05 -0.40
N TRP A 19 14.55 -21.14 -1.54
CA TRP A 19 13.15 -20.74 -1.71
C TRP A 19 12.30 -21.94 -2.12
N GLN A 20 11.30 -22.29 -1.30
CA GLN A 20 10.41 -23.43 -1.57
C GLN A 20 9.58 -23.27 -2.85
N ASP A 21 9.11 -22.05 -3.15
CA ASP A 21 8.37 -21.74 -4.37
C ASP A 21 9.04 -20.56 -5.07
N LEU A 22 10.01 -20.87 -5.94
CA LEU A 22 10.76 -19.87 -6.69
C LEU A 22 9.84 -19.00 -7.57
N PRO A 23 8.91 -19.56 -8.38
CA PRO A 23 7.97 -18.75 -9.16
C PRO A 23 7.16 -17.76 -8.32
N GLN A 24 6.57 -18.22 -7.21
CA GLN A 24 5.81 -17.35 -6.32
C GLN A 24 6.70 -16.27 -5.71
N LYS A 25 7.91 -16.63 -5.28
CA LYS A 25 8.83 -15.67 -4.66
C LYS A 25 9.29 -14.59 -5.63
N ILE A 26 9.55 -14.94 -6.88
CA ILE A 26 9.85 -13.98 -7.94
C ILE A 26 8.67 -13.03 -8.16
N LEU A 27 7.44 -13.56 -8.17
CA LEU A 27 6.23 -12.75 -8.33
C LEU A 27 6.03 -11.79 -7.17
N GLU A 28 6.24 -12.25 -5.93
CA GLU A 28 6.21 -11.41 -4.73
C GLU A 28 7.26 -10.30 -4.78
N THR A 29 8.51 -10.62 -5.15
CA THR A 29 9.59 -9.63 -5.29
C THR A 29 9.28 -8.60 -6.37
N LEU A 30 8.74 -9.03 -7.52
CA LEU A 30 8.30 -8.13 -8.58
C LEU A 30 7.19 -7.19 -8.11
N ALA A 31 6.19 -7.73 -7.39
CA ALA A 31 5.09 -6.94 -6.85
C ALA A 31 5.57 -5.86 -5.87
N ILE A 32 6.52 -6.21 -5.00
CA ILE A 32 7.13 -5.27 -4.04
C ILE A 32 7.86 -4.15 -4.78
N GLU A 33 8.67 -4.47 -5.79
CA GLU A 33 9.42 -3.47 -6.56
C GLU A 33 8.49 -2.55 -7.36
N ALA A 34 7.46 -3.12 -7.99
CA ALA A 34 6.48 -2.37 -8.75
C ALA A 34 5.65 -1.43 -7.86
N TYR A 35 5.32 -1.86 -6.63
CA TYR A 35 4.69 -1.00 -5.63
C TYR A 35 5.60 0.17 -5.24
N ARG A 36 6.86 -0.15 -4.89
CA ARG A 36 7.85 0.83 -4.42
C ARG A 36 8.13 1.89 -5.49
N SER A 37 8.15 1.48 -6.76
CA SER A 37 8.34 2.36 -7.91
C SER A 37 7.08 3.12 -8.32
N GLY A 38 5.95 2.92 -7.64
CA GLY A 38 4.67 3.54 -7.97
C GLY A 38 4.04 3.06 -9.30
N ILE A 39 4.56 1.98 -9.88
CA ILE A 39 4.07 1.39 -11.14
C ILE A 39 2.75 0.64 -10.89
N MET A 40 2.64 -0.02 -9.72
CA MET A 40 1.45 -0.76 -9.32
C MET A 40 0.87 -0.22 -8.01
N THR A 41 -0.46 -0.18 -7.95
CA THR A 41 -1.22 0.12 -6.73
C THR A 41 -1.39 -1.12 -5.85
N ALA A 42 -1.72 -0.93 -4.58
CA ALA A 42 -2.02 -2.04 -3.66
C ALA A 42 -3.18 -2.93 -4.17
N GLY A 43 -4.19 -2.35 -4.83
CA GLY A 43 -5.30 -3.13 -5.42
C GLY A 43 -4.83 -4.04 -6.56
N GLN A 44 -3.97 -3.55 -7.44
CA GLN A 44 -3.39 -4.36 -8.52
C GLN A 44 -2.49 -5.47 -7.98
N ILE A 45 -1.81 -5.25 -6.85
CA ILE A 45 -1.00 -6.27 -6.18
C ILE A 45 -1.88 -7.32 -5.51
N GLN A 46 -3.00 -6.91 -4.93
CA GLN A 46 -4.00 -7.85 -4.39
C GLN A 46 -4.47 -8.82 -5.47
N GLU A 47 -4.79 -8.30 -6.66
CA GLU A 47 -5.19 -9.12 -7.81
C GLU A 47 -4.04 -10.02 -8.30
N LEU A 48 -2.82 -9.47 -8.42
CA LEU A 48 -1.63 -10.19 -8.89
C LEU A 48 -1.28 -11.38 -7.99
N LEU A 49 -1.28 -11.17 -6.67
CA LEU A 49 -0.92 -12.17 -5.66
C LEU A 49 -2.15 -12.94 -5.13
N LYS A 50 -3.34 -12.65 -5.66
CA LYS A 50 -4.62 -13.28 -5.30
C LYS A 50 -4.87 -13.26 -3.79
N PHE A 51 -4.60 -12.13 -3.14
CA PHE A 51 -4.89 -11.99 -1.72
C PHE A 51 -6.38 -11.80 -1.46
N ASP A 52 -6.86 -12.44 -0.40
CA ASP A 52 -8.28 -12.46 -0.03
C ASP A 52 -8.82 -11.08 0.39
N SER A 53 -7.92 -10.15 0.76
CA SER A 53 -8.30 -8.79 1.14
C SER A 53 -7.18 -7.78 0.91
N LEU A 54 -7.57 -6.51 0.76
CA LEU A 54 -6.64 -5.39 0.74
C LEU A 54 -5.85 -5.27 2.05
N SER A 55 -6.45 -5.63 3.19
CA SER A 55 -5.77 -5.64 4.49
C SER A 55 -4.58 -6.61 4.51
N LYS A 56 -4.78 -7.85 4.03
CA LYS A 56 -3.69 -8.84 3.89
C LYS A 56 -2.60 -8.35 2.94
N THR A 57 -2.99 -7.68 1.86
CA THR A 57 -2.06 -7.06 0.91
C THR A 57 -1.24 -5.97 1.59
N GLN A 58 -1.87 -5.12 2.40
CA GLN A 58 -1.18 -4.07 3.14
C GLN A 58 -0.20 -4.64 4.16
N VAL A 59 -0.56 -5.71 4.86
CA VAL A 59 0.34 -6.43 5.77
C VAL A 59 1.55 -6.99 5.01
N PHE A 60 1.33 -7.64 3.87
CA PHE A 60 2.41 -8.14 3.00
C PHE A 60 3.35 -7.02 2.54
N LEU A 61 2.80 -5.90 2.05
CA LEU A 61 3.58 -4.74 1.60
C LEU A 61 4.35 -4.08 2.75
N ASN A 62 3.79 -4.05 3.95
CA ASN A 62 4.47 -3.50 5.13
C ASN A 62 5.57 -4.43 5.65
N GLN A 63 5.37 -5.75 5.63
CA GLN A 63 6.36 -6.74 6.07
C GLN A 63 7.56 -6.84 5.13
N SER A 64 7.36 -6.56 3.84
CA SER A 64 8.40 -6.56 2.82
C SER A 64 9.23 -5.27 2.77
N GLN A 65 8.92 -4.28 3.62
CA GLN A 65 9.76 -3.10 3.84
C GLN A 65 11.07 -3.46 4.56
N VAL A 66 11.94 -4.22 3.90
CA VAL A 66 13.39 -4.07 4.05
C VAL A 66 13.70 -2.69 3.51
N SER A 67 13.59 -1.72 4.41
CA SER A 67 13.80 -0.29 4.19
C SER A 67 12.98 0.25 3.02
N LEU A 68 11.81 0.81 3.33
CA LEU A 68 11.60 2.16 2.81
C LEU A 68 12.92 2.89 3.10
N ASN A 69 13.70 3.18 2.07
CA ASN A 69 14.55 4.35 2.14
C ASN A 69 13.56 5.47 2.39
N TYR A 70 13.30 5.72 3.67
CA TYR A 70 13.00 7.02 4.20
C TYR A 70 14.18 7.87 3.78
N THR A 71 14.23 8.25 2.50
CA THR A 71 14.90 9.46 2.08
C THR A 71 14.35 10.51 3.02
N GLN A 72 15.23 11.28 3.64
CA GLN A 72 14.96 12.08 4.84
C GLN A 72 13.81 13.11 4.70
N GLU A 73 13.15 13.20 3.56
CA GLU A 73 11.90 13.92 3.31
C GLU A 73 10.68 13.37 4.07
N ASN A 74 10.60 12.06 4.38
CA ASN A 74 9.33 11.50 4.89
C ASN A 74 9.13 11.66 6.42
N LEU A 75 10.04 12.35 7.12
CA LEU A 75 9.81 12.76 8.51
C LEU A 75 8.68 13.80 8.63
N GLY A 76 8.39 14.53 7.54
CA GLY A 76 7.27 15.47 7.48
C GLY A 76 5.90 14.79 7.56
N GLN A 77 5.72 13.61 6.97
CA GLN A 77 4.39 12.98 6.91
C GLN A 77 3.96 12.31 8.22
N ALA A 78 4.91 11.77 9.01
CA ALA A 78 4.60 11.26 10.34
C ALA A 78 4.16 12.37 11.31
N GLN A 79 4.74 13.57 11.16
CA GLN A 79 4.30 14.76 11.88
C GLN A 79 2.96 15.27 11.34
N GLN A 80 2.78 15.36 10.02
CA GLN A 80 1.50 15.74 9.40
C GLN A 80 0.36 14.78 9.74
N THR A 81 0.61 13.48 9.89
CA THR A 81 -0.44 12.51 10.24
C THR A 81 -0.87 12.66 11.69
N LYS A 82 0.06 12.97 12.60
CA LYS A 82 -0.27 13.34 13.98
C LYS A 82 -1.03 14.66 14.03
N MET A 83 -0.57 15.67 13.29
CA MET A 83 -1.27 16.95 13.17
C MET A 83 -2.68 16.78 12.61
N LEU A 84 -2.87 15.95 11.58
CA LEU A 84 -4.19 15.66 11.02
C LEU A 84 -5.11 14.95 12.03
N ALA A 85 -4.60 14.00 12.79
CA ALA A 85 -5.38 13.33 13.82
C ALA A 85 -5.79 14.28 14.96
N ASP A 86 -4.91 15.22 15.31
CA ASP A 86 -5.18 16.24 16.32
C ASP A 86 -6.15 17.31 15.81
N ASP A 87 -6.01 17.73 14.55
CA ASP A 87 -6.92 18.68 13.87
C ASP A 87 -8.33 18.09 13.73
N ILE A 88 -8.45 16.80 13.38
CA ILE A 88 -9.74 16.10 13.32
C ILE A 88 -10.41 16.07 14.71
N LYS A 89 -9.65 15.85 15.78
CA LYS A 89 -10.19 15.87 17.15
C LYS A 89 -10.66 17.26 17.55
N GLN A 90 -9.93 18.31 17.19
CA GLN A 90 -10.37 19.68 17.45
C GLN A 90 -11.66 20.01 16.69
N LEU A 91 -11.75 19.63 15.41
CA LEU A 91 -12.98 19.81 14.64
C LEU A 91 -14.16 19.04 15.23
N GLN A 92 -13.95 17.81 15.69
CA GLN A 92 -14.98 17.03 16.39
C GLN A 92 -15.46 17.74 17.66
N GLN A 93 -14.53 18.29 18.45
CA GLN A 93 -14.87 19.02 19.67
C GLN A 93 -15.70 20.28 19.37
N ILE A 94 -15.30 21.06 18.37
CA ILE A 94 -16.04 22.25 17.92
C ILE A 94 -17.46 21.87 17.45
N CYS A 95 -17.59 20.77 16.69
CA CYS A 95 -18.91 20.32 16.22
C CYS A 95 -19.84 19.93 17.37
N ILE A 96 -19.30 19.37 18.46
CA ILE A 96 -20.06 18.99 19.65
C ILE A 96 -20.46 20.23 20.47
N GLU A 97 -19.55 21.18 20.66
CA GLU A 97 -19.80 22.39 21.47
C GLU A 97 -20.82 23.33 20.82
N GLU A 98 -20.81 23.42 19.50
CA GLU A 98 -21.65 24.34 18.73
C GLU A 98 -22.90 23.65 18.12
N ASP A 99 -23.20 22.40 18.50
CA ASP A 99 -24.32 21.58 17.97
C ASP A 99 -24.36 21.52 16.43
N TYR A 100 -23.19 21.48 15.79
CA TYR A 100 -23.10 21.33 14.33
C TYR A 100 -23.45 19.89 13.96
N SER A 101 -24.65 19.70 13.42
CA SER A 101 -24.98 18.47 12.69
C SER A 101 -24.34 18.51 11.31
N LEU A 102 -23.28 17.72 11.10
CA LEU A 102 -22.71 17.49 9.78
C LEU A 102 -23.68 16.61 8.99
N GLU A 103 -24.61 17.22 8.25
CA GLU A 103 -25.38 16.50 7.23
C GLU A 103 -24.44 16.09 6.09
N ILE A 104 -23.90 14.88 6.19
CA ILE A 104 -23.11 14.31 5.11
C ILE A 104 -24.10 13.87 4.02
N PRO A 105 -24.12 14.52 2.84
CA PRO A 105 -25.01 14.12 1.78
C PRO A 105 -24.73 12.67 1.37
N SER A 106 -25.81 11.97 1.02
CA SER A 106 -25.75 10.64 0.43
C SER A 106 -24.77 10.64 -0.73
N ARG A 107 -24.07 9.51 -0.96
CA ARG A 107 -23.05 9.44 -2.03
C ARG A 107 -23.56 9.88 -3.40
N GLN A 108 -24.87 9.71 -3.66
CA GLN A 108 -25.54 10.09 -4.90
C GLN A 108 -25.68 11.61 -5.05
N ASP A 109 -25.72 12.36 -3.94
CA ASP A 109 -25.94 13.81 -3.89
C ASP A 109 -24.64 14.60 -3.68
N ARG A 110 -23.49 13.91 -3.63
CA ARG A 110 -22.20 14.60 -3.51
C ARG A 110 -21.82 15.20 -4.87
N PRO A 111 -21.39 16.47 -4.91
CA PRO A 111 -20.85 17.04 -6.12
C PRO A 111 -19.67 16.18 -6.59
N ASN A 112 -19.72 15.74 -7.84
CA ASN A 112 -18.69 14.92 -8.42
C ASN A 112 -17.48 15.83 -8.68
N SER A 113 -16.50 15.82 -7.78
CA SER A 113 -15.30 16.68 -7.85
C SER A 113 -14.33 16.33 -9.00
N PHE A 114 -14.80 15.59 -10.00
CA PHE A 114 -14.07 15.18 -11.19
C PHE A 114 -14.64 15.85 -12.45
N PHE A 115 -14.78 17.17 -12.43
CA PHE A 115 -14.94 18.02 -13.62
C PHE A 115 -14.01 19.22 -13.51
#